data_AF-A0AAN0MFM1-F1
#
_entry.id   AF-A0AAN0MFM1-F1
#
_cell.length_a   1.000
_cell.length_b   1.000
_cell.length_c   1.000
_cell.angle_alpha   90.00
_cell.angle_beta   90.00
_cell.angle_gamma   90.00
#
_symmetry.space_group_name_H-M   'P 1'
#
loop_
_entity.id
_entity.type
_entity.pdbx_description
1 polymer ?
#
loop_
_entity_poly.entity_id
_entity_poly.type
_entity_poly.pdbx_seq_one_letter_code
_entity_poly.pdbx_strand_id
1 'polypeptide(L)'
;MRQQAACILFFVMTFFDNHLVDSAAASEDSFRFEKRVDESLLKGFRSGDWIAEWTPGQKFNNCYWMRNPNYPAEPFFTYDRTQDPWLETSNPDKAGRLAELRNGCLSAPLVQAHFADPEAAWDAAMTANDGGVSYLKTNLRPVCKLDRKLDQINVQVAALEESVASTLRPMYVSDDFEKRRKEKQRAADAVLDGLLTSLDRRNFAQFLAEMMVDSDVVVDEMSKVPGNIRISNAAGSASAATESSTRRLLPRRGQAAPPPPAEDAPAGELQTMTRAEFQTQVVLKNWFDRLEALKRDRELFKTYGLTREAMTDLAAEMVQASRRIDLQGAIRKQLDDSGYGLTLDGQARPAALLACERLNRFVTTLGLEDVAPTDRPVIEPHPDDPGADAVTVFAPRPVRSSVMDLPQTPRPTLTDFFQNWAHALDYAFVENASFLGGGQVNSTQNRALGAILHELSGEEE
;
A
#
# COMPACT_ATOMS: atom_id res chain seq x y z
N MET A 1 25.03 -27.03 -12.76
CA MET A 1 24.99 -25.73 -13.48
C MET A 1 25.92 -25.65 -14.70
N ARG A 2 27.15 -26.21 -14.71
CA ARG A 2 28.07 -26.07 -15.86
C ARG A 2 27.75 -26.91 -17.12
N GLN A 3 26.89 -27.92 -17.01
CA GLN A 3 26.57 -28.86 -18.11
C GLN A 3 25.74 -28.26 -19.26
N GLN A 4 25.02 -27.16 -19.03
CA GLN A 4 24.12 -26.53 -20.02
C GLN A 4 24.62 -25.18 -20.55
N ALA A 5 25.73 -24.65 -20.00
CA ALA A 5 26.26 -23.34 -20.36
C ALA A 5 27.61 -23.47 -21.07
N ALA A 6 27.78 -22.73 -22.18
CA ALA A 6 29.06 -22.65 -22.88
C ALA A 6 30.19 -22.18 -21.92
N CYS A 7 31.38 -22.80 -22.02
CA CYS A 7 32.51 -22.49 -21.14
C CYS A 7 32.98 -21.04 -21.36
N ILE A 8 32.87 -20.20 -20.33
CA ILE A 8 33.29 -18.79 -20.38
C ILE A 8 34.70 -18.55 -19.82
N LEU A 9 35.35 -19.60 -19.29
CA LEU A 9 36.69 -19.52 -18.72
C LEU A 9 37.71 -20.02 -19.75
N PHE A 10 38.64 -19.15 -20.15
CA PHE A 10 39.72 -19.44 -21.10
C PHE A 10 41.06 -19.31 -20.38
N PHE A 11 41.91 -20.33 -20.47
CA PHE A 11 43.22 -20.31 -19.82
C PHE A 11 44.33 -20.18 -20.86
N VAL A 12 44.93 -19.00 -20.94
CA VAL A 12 45.93 -18.67 -21.96
C VAL A 12 47.33 -18.74 -21.34
N MET A 13 48.15 -19.68 -21.82
CA MET A 13 49.54 -19.82 -21.42
C MET A 13 50.44 -19.00 -22.34
N THR A 14 50.71 -17.77 -21.92
CA THR A 14 51.62 -16.82 -22.60
C THR A 14 53.08 -17.23 -22.44
N PHE A 15 54.00 -16.51 -23.10
CA PHE A 15 55.44 -16.81 -23.12
C PHE A 15 55.75 -18.22 -23.62
N PHE A 16 54.96 -18.71 -24.58
CA PHE A 16 55.20 -20.00 -25.20
C PHE A 16 56.57 -20.09 -25.88
N ASP A 17 57.09 -18.95 -26.38
CA ASP A 17 58.41 -18.79 -26.99
C ASP A 17 59.55 -19.42 -26.16
N ASN A 18 59.47 -19.32 -24.83
CA ASN A 18 60.50 -19.84 -23.92
C ASN A 18 60.61 -21.37 -23.96
N HIS A 19 59.57 -22.07 -24.43
CA HIS A 19 59.58 -23.53 -24.58
C HIS A 19 60.09 -23.98 -25.94
N LEU A 20 60.33 -23.06 -26.87
CA LEU A 20 60.99 -23.35 -28.14
C LEU A 20 62.51 -23.36 -27.99
N VAL A 21 63.07 -22.44 -27.18
CA VAL A 21 64.51 -22.32 -26.97
C VAL A 21 65.03 -23.45 -26.08
N ASP A 22 66.08 -24.14 -26.51
CA ASP A 22 66.71 -25.19 -25.70
C ASP A 22 67.48 -24.58 -24.52
N SER A 23 67.22 -25.10 -23.31
CA SER A 23 67.94 -24.72 -22.11
C SER A 23 68.97 -25.80 -21.73
N ALA A 24 70.04 -25.42 -21.03
CA ALA A 24 71.14 -26.30 -20.64
C ALA A 24 70.76 -27.46 -19.69
N ALA A 25 69.50 -27.55 -19.26
CA ALA A 25 68.94 -28.60 -18.41
C ALA A 25 67.93 -29.47 -19.19
N ALA A 26 68.24 -29.82 -20.44
CA ALA A 26 67.33 -30.54 -21.33
C ALA A 26 66.95 -31.93 -20.77
N SER A 27 65.73 -32.02 -20.26
CA SER A 27 64.97 -33.26 -20.06
C SER A 27 64.17 -33.57 -21.33
N GLU A 28 63.56 -34.75 -21.42
CA GLU A 28 62.69 -35.13 -22.55
C GLU A 28 61.68 -34.03 -22.91
N ASP A 29 61.45 -33.78 -24.20
CA ASP A 29 60.61 -32.67 -24.66
C ASP A 29 59.16 -32.78 -24.15
N SER A 30 58.65 -33.99 -23.91
CA SER A 30 57.33 -34.20 -23.28
C SER A 30 57.27 -33.64 -21.85
N PHE A 31 58.32 -33.87 -21.06
CA PHE A 31 58.42 -33.37 -19.68
C PHE A 31 58.44 -31.83 -19.63
N ARG A 32 58.99 -31.17 -20.67
CA ARG A 32 58.99 -29.70 -20.79
C ARG A 32 57.58 -29.13 -20.78
N PHE A 33 56.70 -29.65 -21.65
CA PHE A 33 55.33 -29.17 -21.76
C PHE A 33 54.45 -29.64 -20.60
N GLU A 34 54.69 -30.85 -20.09
CA GLU A 34 54.06 -31.37 -18.88
C GLU A 34 54.29 -30.42 -17.69
N LYS A 35 55.56 -30.07 -17.45
CA LYS A 35 55.96 -29.15 -16.39
C LYS A 35 55.33 -27.77 -16.58
N ARG A 36 55.24 -27.28 -17.83
CA ARG A 36 54.59 -26.00 -18.12
C ARG A 36 53.11 -26.00 -17.71
N VAL A 37 52.36 -27.04 -18.05
CA VAL A 37 50.95 -27.16 -17.65
C VAL A 37 50.82 -27.33 -16.14
N ASP A 38 51.66 -28.17 -15.51
CA ASP A 38 51.66 -28.36 -14.06
C ASP A 38 51.93 -27.05 -13.30
N GLU A 39 52.95 -26.29 -13.67
CA GLU A 39 53.29 -25.05 -12.99
C GLU A 39 52.25 -23.95 -13.20
N SER A 40 51.72 -23.82 -14.42
CA SER A 40 50.81 -22.72 -14.78
C SER A 40 49.38 -22.98 -14.31
N LEU A 41 48.87 -24.20 -14.49
CA LEU A 41 47.47 -24.53 -14.26
C LEU A 41 47.30 -25.26 -12.92
N LEU A 42 47.99 -26.38 -12.70
CA LEU A 42 47.74 -27.21 -11.52
C LEU A 42 48.28 -26.56 -10.23
N LYS A 43 49.55 -26.15 -10.22
CA LYS A 43 50.20 -25.50 -9.06
C LYS A 43 49.65 -24.11 -8.79
N GLY A 44 49.43 -23.32 -9.85
CA GLY A 44 48.86 -21.97 -9.73
C GLY A 44 47.47 -21.94 -9.11
N PHE A 45 46.68 -23.01 -9.27
CA PHE A 45 45.26 -23.03 -8.91
C PHE A 45 44.85 -24.28 -8.10
N ARG A 46 45.75 -24.83 -7.28
CA ARG A 46 45.56 -26.06 -6.46
C ARG A 46 44.33 -26.07 -5.55
N SER A 47 43.75 -24.91 -5.26
CA SER A 47 42.67 -24.74 -4.28
C SER A 47 41.27 -25.05 -4.81
N GLY A 48 41.10 -25.43 -6.09
CA GLY A 48 39.78 -25.68 -6.67
C GLY A 48 39.66 -26.99 -7.44
N ASP A 49 38.60 -27.75 -7.15
CA ASP A 49 38.29 -29.04 -7.82
C ASP A 49 37.94 -28.90 -9.31
N TRP A 50 37.75 -27.66 -9.80
CA TRP A 50 37.31 -27.37 -11.17
C TRP A 50 38.29 -27.79 -12.27
N ILE A 51 39.58 -27.94 -11.94
CA ILE A 51 40.60 -28.40 -12.89
C ILE A 51 40.48 -29.91 -13.11
N ALA A 52 40.27 -30.65 -12.01
CA ALA A 52 40.09 -32.10 -12.03
C ALA A 52 38.71 -32.50 -12.56
N GLU A 53 37.68 -31.70 -12.26
CA GLU A 53 36.30 -31.95 -12.69
C GLU A 53 35.57 -30.64 -13.02
N TRP A 54 35.60 -30.25 -14.30
CA TRP A 54 34.91 -29.06 -14.80
C TRP A 54 33.41 -29.33 -14.99
N THR A 55 33.13 -30.44 -15.66
CA THR A 55 31.81 -31.09 -15.79
C THR A 55 31.96 -32.56 -15.37
N PRO A 56 30.86 -33.25 -14.98
CA PRO A 56 30.97 -34.63 -14.50
C PRO A 56 31.77 -35.53 -15.45
N GLY A 57 32.88 -36.09 -14.96
CA GLY A 57 33.79 -36.94 -15.74
C GLY A 57 34.69 -36.24 -16.77
N GLN A 58 34.74 -34.91 -16.80
CA GLN A 58 35.58 -34.14 -17.73
C GLN A 58 36.42 -33.09 -17.01
N LYS A 59 37.74 -33.18 -17.17
CA LYS A 59 38.71 -32.18 -16.71
C LYS A 59 38.52 -30.87 -17.44
N PHE A 60 38.95 -29.76 -16.83
CA PHE A 60 38.98 -28.49 -17.54
C PHE A 60 39.92 -28.56 -18.75
N ASN A 61 39.41 -28.35 -19.96
CA ASN A 61 40.18 -28.51 -21.19
C ASN A 61 40.22 -27.26 -22.09
N ASN A 62 39.91 -26.06 -21.57
CA ASN A 62 39.87 -24.83 -22.36
C ASN A 62 41.19 -24.03 -22.24
N CYS A 63 42.33 -24.70 -22.47
CA CYS A 63 43.67 -24.09 -22.48
C CYS A 63 44.17 -23.76 -23.89
N TYR A 64 45.01 -22.72 -23.97
CA TYR A 64 45.55 -22.19 -25.23
C TYR A 64 47.02 -21.80 -25.08
N TRP A 65 47.82 -22.10 -26.10
CA TRP A 65 49.18 -21.59 -26.21
C TRP A 65 49.15 -20.19 -26.83
N MET A 66 50.00 -19.30 -26.32
CA MET A 66 50.13 -17.94 -26.86
C MET A 66 51.60 -17.55 -26.96
N ARG A 67 52.00 -17.27 -28.20
CA ARG A 67 53.32 -16.79 -28.57
C ARG A 67 53.30 -15.28 -28.76
N ASN A 68 54.43 -14.62 -28.55
CA ASN A 68 54.59 -13.22 -28.90
C ASN A 68 55.45 -13.10 -30.17
N PRO A 69 54.88 -12.84 -31.36
CA PRO A 69 55.65 -12.65 -32.59
C PRO A 69 56.70 -11.54 -32.53
N ASN A 70 56.58 -10.59 -31.59
CA ASN A 70 57.58 -9.53 -31.38
C ASN A 70 58.74 -9.97 -30.46
N TYR A 71 58.66 -11.15 -29.85
CA TYR A 71 59.75 -11.74 -29.08
C TYR A 71 60.55 -12.67 -29.98
N PRO A 72 61.82 -12.35 -30.32
CA PRO A 72 62.52 -13.04 -31.38
C PRO A 72 62.91 -14.46 -30.96
N ALA A 73 62.27 -15.46 -31.58
CA ALA A 73 62.63 -16.87 -31.48
C ALA A 73 63.56 -17.23 -32.66
N GLU A 74 64.70 -16.55 -32.75
CA GLU A 74 65.65 -16.57 -33.88
C GLU A 74 66.07 -17.96 -34.38
N PRO A 75 66.11 -19.03 -33.55
CA PRO A 75 66.36 -20.38 -34.07
C PRO A 75 65.27 -20.88 -35.03
N PHE A 76 64.00 -20.57 -34.77
CA PHE A 76 62.85 -21.16 -35.48
C PHE A 76 62.13 -20.21 -36.42
N PHE A 77 62.34 -18.90 -36.27
CA PHE A 77 61.73 -17.89 -37.11
C PHE A 77 62.75 -16.86 -37.58
N THR A 78 62.61 -16.45 -38.84
CA THR A 78 63.33 -15.32 -39.42
C THR A 78 62.42 -14.10 -39.42
N TYR A 79 63.03 -12.92 -39.25
CA TYR A 79 62.31 -11.66 -39.11
C TYR A 79 62.84 -10.66 -40.14
N ASP A 80 62.02 -10.34 -41.13
CA ASP A 80 62.28 -9.22 -42.03
C ASP A 80 61.83 -7.92 -41.35
N ARG A 81 62.81 -7.22 -40.76
CA ARG A 81 62.59 -5.95 -40.06
C ARG A 81 62.47 -4.75 -40.99
N THR A 82 62.54 -4.95 -42.30
CA THR A 82 62.33 -3.86 -43.28
C THR A 82 60.85 -3.60 -43.56
N GLN A 83 59.97 -4.54 -43.19
CA GLN A 83 58.50 -4.42 -43.29
C GLN A 83 57.89 -3.98 -41.95
N ASP A 84 56.77 -3.26 -41.98
CA ASP A 84 55.99 -2.86 -40.79
C ASP A 84 54.53 -3.31 -40.93
N PRO A 85 54.04 -4.28 -40.10
CA PRO A 85 54.80 -4.99 -39.07
C PRO A 85 55.88 -5.92 -39.65
N TRP A 86 56.89 -6.27 -38.84
CA TRP A 86 57.96 -7.19 -39.24
C TRP A 86 57.38 -8.49 -39.79
N LEU A 87 57.82 -8.92 -40.97
CA LEU A 87 57.36 -10.19 -41.54
C LEU A 87 58.12 -11.33 -40.86
N GLU A 88 57.38 -12.20 -40.19
CA GLU A 88 57.92 -13.41 -39.59
C GLU A 88 57.77 -14.58 -40.56
N THR A 89 58.81 -15.39 -40.70
CA THR A 89 58.75 -16.60 -41.55
C THR A 89 59.40 -17.76 -40.81
N SER A 90 58.81 -18.95 -40.89
CA SER A 90 59.38 -20.14 -40.26
C SER A 90 60.72 -20.50 -40.91
N ASN A 91 61.71 -20.85 -40.09
CA ASN A 91 63.03 -21.28 -40.53
C ASN A 91 63.00 -22.76 -40.95
N PRO A 92 63.14 -23.08 -42.25
CA PRO A 92 63.06 -24.47 -42.74
C PRO A 92 64.20 -25.35 -42.20
N ASP A 93 65.37 -24.78 -41.90
CA ASP A 93 66.55 -25.54 -41.43
C ASP A 93 66.34 -26.16 -40.03
N LYS A 94 65.36 -25.65 -39.27
CA LYS A 94 65.00 -26.15 -37.93
C LYS A 94 63.67 -26.90 -37.90
N ALA A 95 63.07 -27.20 -39.06
CA ALA A 95 61.80 -27.92 -39.14
C ALA A 95 61.84 -29.29 -38.43
N GLY A 96 62.96 -30.00 -38.49
CA GLY A 96 63.15 -31.28 -37.78
C GLY A 96 63.05 -31.14 -36.26
N ARG A 97 63.72 -30.15 -35.68
CA ARG A 97 63.66 -29.86 -34.22
C ARG A 97 62.27 -29.39 -33.81
N LEU A 98 61.60 -28.61 -34.66
CA LEU A 98 60.22 -28.17 -34.39
C LEU A 98 59.25 -29.35 -34.38
N ALA A 99 59.45 -30.35 -35.24
CA ALA A 99 58.65 -31.58 -35.26
C ALA A 99 58.88 -32.43 -33.99
N GLU A 100 60.11 -32.53 -33.49
CA GLU A 100 60.40 -33.17 -32.20
C GLU A 100 59.68 -32.46 -31.05
N LEU A 101 59.75 -31.12 -30.98
CA LEU A 101 59.05 -30.34 -29.97
C LEU A 101 57.53 -30.49 -30.07
N ARG A 102 56.98 -30.52 -31.28
CA ARG A 102 55.56 -30.80 -31.53
C ARG A 102 55.17 -32.17 -30.98
N ASN A 103 55.96 -33.21 -31.28
CA ASN A 103 55.72 -34.55 -30.77
C ASN A 103 55.84 -34.61 -29.23
N GLY A 104 56.78 -33.87 -28.65
CA GLY A 104 56.90 -33.70 -27.20
C GLY A 104 55.63 -33.07 -26.60
N CYS A 105 55.14 -31.98 -27.18
CA CYS A 105 53.93 -31.31 -26.72
C CYS A 105 52.68 -32.20 -26.82
N LEU A 106 52.52 -32.88 -27.95
CA LEU A 106 51.36 -33.76 -28.20
C LEU A 106 51.41 -35.04 -27.37
N SER A 107 52.59 -35.52 -26.97
CA SER A 107 52.71 -36.70 -26.11
C SER A 107 52.57 -36.40 -24.61
N ALA A 108 52.59 -35.12 -24.21
CA ALA A 108 52.49 -34.72 -22.80
C ALA A 108 51.07 -34.99 -22.22
N PRO A 109 50.93 -35.83 -21.18
CA PRO A 109 49.63 -36.19 -20.61
C PRO A 109 48.77 -35.00 -20.16
N LEU A 110 49.36 -33.97 -19.56
CA LEU A 110 48.62 -32.79 -19.11
C LEU A 110 48.17 -31.89 -20.26
N VAL A 111 48.92 -31.86 -21.37
CA VAL A 111 48.48 -31.15 -22.58
C VAL A 111 47.25 -31.86 -23.16
N GLN A 112 47.31 -33.19 -23.29
CA GLN A 112 46.17 -34.00 -23.73
C GLN A 112 44.95 -33.87 -22.80
N ALA A 113 45.18 -33.71 -21.49
CA ALA A 113 44.09 -33.59 -20.51
C ALA A 113 43.42 -32.20 -20.49
N HIS A 114 44.17 -31.14 -20.79
CA HIS A 114 43.75 -29.75 -20.55
C HIS A 114 43.59 -28.89 -21.80
N PHE A 115 43.86 -29.42 -22.99
CA PHE A 115 43.59 -28.75 -24.25
C PHE A 115 42.47 -29.48 -25.00
N ALA A 116 41.47 -28.75 -25.49
CA ALA A 116 40.35 -29.30 -26.23
C ALA A 116 40.81 -29.89 -27.58
N ASP A 117 41.77 -29.24 -28.22
CA ASP A 117 42.48 -29.71 -29.39
C ASP A 117 43.96 -29.31 -29.26
N PRO A 118 44.81 -30.22 -28.73
CA PRO A 118 46.25 -29.98 -28.56
C PRO A 118 46.97 -29.66 -29.88
N GLU A 119 46.54 -30.27 -30.98
CA GLU A 119 47.16 -30.13 -32.29
C GLU A 119 46.88 -28.75 -32.89
N ALA A 120 45.60 -28.37 -32.92
CA ALA A 120 45.21 -27.04 -33.36
C ALA A 120 45.81 -25.94 -32.48
N ALA A 121 45.94 -26.16 -31.16
CA ALA A 121 46.57 -25.20 -30.26
C ALA A 121 48.06 -25.00 -30.54
N TRP A 122 48.79 -26.08 -30.88
CA TRP A 122 50.19 -26.00 -31.28
C TRP A 122 50.34 -25.26 -32.61
N ASP A 123 49.60 -25.70 -33.64
CA ASP A 123 49.71 -25.17 -34.99
C ASP A 123 49.32 -23.67 -35.04
N ALA A 124 48.30 -23.28 -34.25
CA ALA A 124 47.92 -21.88 -34.07
C ALA A 124 49.04 -21.05 -33.43
N ALA A 125 49.70 -21.55 -32.38
CA ALA A 125 50.79 -20.83 -31.72
C ALA A 125 52.03 -20.67 -32.63
N MET A 126 52.25 -21.62 -33.55
CA MET A 126 53.33 -21.59 -34.53
C MET A 126 53.02 -20.74 -35.77
N THR A 127 51.79 -20.25 -35.93
CA THR A 127 51.43 -19.39 -37.06
C THR A 127 52.22 -18.08 -36.99
N ALA A 128 52.93 -17.77 -38.08
CA ALA A 128 53.75 -16.57 -38.21
C ALA A 128 52.88 -15.31 -38.09
N ASN A 129 53.38 -14.28 -37.40
CA ASN A 129 52.70 -13.03 -37.11
C ASN A 129 51.36 -13.12 -36.33
N ASP A 130 50.82 -14.32 -36.05
CA ASP A 130 49.58 -14.51 -35.28
C ASP A 130 49.86 -14.99 -33.85
N GLY A 131 50.70 -16.02 -33.69
CA GLY A 131 51.07 -16.55 -32.37
C GLY A 131 49.93 -17.18 -31.57
N GLY A 132 48.80 -17.53 -32.19
CA GLY A 132 47.65 -18.20 -31.55
C GLY A 132 46.45 -17.29 -31.27
N VAL A 133 46.53 -16.01 -31.62
CA VAL A 133 45.47 -15.01 -31.40
C VAL A 133 44.21 -15.34 -32.19
N SER A 134 44.33 -15.74 -33.46
CA SER A 134 43.15 -16.03 -34.29
C SER A 134 42.38 -17.26 -33.80
N TYR A 135 43.08 -18.27 -33.30
CA TYR A 135 42.48 -19.46 -32.71
C TYR A 135 41.72 -19.13 -31.41
N LEU A 136 42.32 -18.32 -30.53
CA LEU A 136 41.65 -17.83 -29.32
C LEU A 136 40.40 -17.02 -29.66
N LYS A 137 40.49 -16.08 -30.61
CA LYS A 137 39.34 -15.25 -31.05
C LYS A 137 38.19 -16.09 -31.58
N THR A 138 38.48 -17.12 -32.37
CA THR A 138 37.47 -18.03 -32.95
C THR A 138 36.68 -18.74 -31.85
N ASN A 139 37.37 -19.21 -30.81
CA ASN A 139 36.74 -19.90 -29.69
C ASN A 139 36.06 -18.95 -28.69
N LEU A 140 36.47 -17.68 -28.62
CA LEU A 140 35.85 -16.67 -27.75
C LEU A 140 34.54 -16.10 -28.34
N ARG A 141 34.44 -15.97 -29.67
CA ARG A 141 33.31 -15.32 -30.35
C ARG A 141 31.92 -15.89 -29.99
N PRO A 142 31.71 -17.22 -29.85
CA PRO A 142 30.40 -17.79 -29.52
C PRO A 142 29.90 -17.44 -28.11
N VAL A 143 30.80 -17.11 -27.18
CA VAL A 143 30.45 -16.81 -25.79
C VAL A 143 30.24 -15.32 -25.51
N CYS A 144 30.71 -14.44 -26.40
CA CYS A 144 30.49 -12.99 -26.33
C CYS A 144 29.16 -12.56 -26.95
N LYS A 145 28.02 -13.00 -26.39
CA LYS A 145 26.68 -12.60 -26.85
C LYS A 145 26.12 -11.43 -26.03
N LEU A 146 25.77 -10.33 -26.70
CA LEU A 146 25.12 -9.16 -26.10
C LEU A 146 23.74 -9.50 -25.50
N ASP A 147 23.03 -10.44 -26.11
CA ASP A 147 21.67 -10.86 -25.72
C ASP A 147 21.58 -11.28 -24.25
N ARG A 148 22.62 -11.92 -23.71
CA ARG A 148 22.66 -12.32 -22.29
C ARG A 148 22.63 -11.12 -21.34
N LYS A 149 23.20 -9.98 -21.75
CA LYS A 149 23.16 -8.75 -20.95
C LYS A 149 21.74 -8.17 -20.95
N LEU A 150 21.04 -8.22 -22.09
CA LEU A 150 19.66 -7.78 -22.21
C LEU A 150 18.72 -8.67 -21.38
N ASP A 151 18.88 -9.99 -21.45
CA ASP A 151 18.11 -10.93 -20.63
C ASP A 151 18.31 -10.66 -19.13
N GLN A 152 19.56 -10.42 -18.70
CA GLN A 152 19.87 -10.09 -17.32
C GLN A 152 19.22 -8.77 -16.88
N ILE A 153 19.22 -7.75 -17.74
CA ILE A 153 18.57 -6.47 -17.47
C ILE A 153 17.06 -6.66 -17.33
N ASN A 154 16.41 -7.41 -18.22
CA ASN A 154 14.97 -7.65 -18.16
C ASN A 154 14.57 -8.36 -16.85
N VAL A 155 15.35 -9.35 -16.41
CA VAL A 155 15.13 -10.01 -15.11
C VAL A 155 15.25 -9.02 -13.94
N GLN A 156 16.21 -8.09 -14.01
CA GLN A 156 16.38 -7.06 -12.99
C GLN A 156 15.25 -6.03 -13.00
N VAL A 157 14.75 -5.65 -14.17
CA VAL A 157 13.61 -4.74 -14.33
C VAL A 157 12.34 -5.37 -13.73
N ALA A 158 12.03 -6.61 -14.10
CA ALA A 158 10.87 -7.33 -13.58
C ALA A 158 10.93 -7.49 -12.04
N ALA A 159 12.13 -7.75 -11.49
CA ALA A 159 12.31 -7.81 -10.04
C ALA A 159 12.07 -6.46 -9.34
N LEU A 160 12.43 -5.35 -9.99
CA LEU A 160 12.18 -4.00 -9.49
C LEU A 160 10.70 -3.65 -9.55
N GLU A 161 10.02 -3.98 -10.66
CA GLU A 161 8.57 -3.79 -10.84
C GLU A 161 7.78 -4.50 -9.74
N GLU A 162 8.07 -5.77 -9.46
CA GLU A 162 7.40 -6.51 -8.38
C GLU A 162 7.76 -5.97 -6.99
N SER A 163 8.99 -5.49 -6.78
CA SER A 163 9.38 -4.84 -5.51
C SER A 163 8.58 -3.56 -5.27
N VAL A 164 8.34 -2.76 -6.31
CA VAL A 164 7.53 -1.55 -6.22
C VAL A 164 6.07 -1.92 -6.01
N ALA A 165 5.52 -2.84 -6.82
CA ALA A 165 4.13 -3.28 -6.72
C ALA A 165 3.80 -3.86 -5.33
N SER A 166 4.67 -4.72 -4.78
CA SER A 166 4.50 -5.30 -3.44
C SER A 166 4.51 -4.26 -2.32
N THR A 167 5.25 -3.17 -2.47
CA THR A 167 5.25 -2.04 -1.53
C THR A 167 3.95 -1.24 -1.62
N LEU A 168 3.40 -1.09 -2.83
CA LEU A 168 2.22 -0.29 -3.10
C LEU A 168 0.88 -1.02 -2.84
N ARG A 169 0.83 -2.34 -3.05
CA ARG A 169 -0.38 -3.18 -2.88
C ARG A 169 -1.12 -2.98 -1.55
N PRO A 170 -0.45 -2.90 -0.38
CA PRO A 170 -1.14 -2.71 0.90
C PRO A 170 -1.87 -1.36 1.04
N MET A 171 -1.47 -0.36 0.25
CA MET A 171 -2.07 0.99 0.26
C MET A 171 -3.24 1.11 -0.72
N TYR A 172 -3.40 0.16 -1.63
CA TYR A 172 -4.50 0.12 -2.59
C TYR A 172 -5.67 -0.69 -2.02
N VAL A 173 -6.85 -0.08 -2.03
CA VAL A 173 -8.11 -0.75 -1.69
C VAL A 173 -8.84 -1.07 -3.00
N SER A 174 -9.04 -2.37 -3.23
CA SER A 174 -9.65 -2.99 -4.43
C SER A 174 -10.94 -2.30 -4.94
N ASP A 175 -11.23 -2.49 -6.24
CA ASP A 175 -12.39 -2.06 -7.05
C ASP A 175 -13.77 -2.03 -6.39
N ASP A 176 -13.96 -2.77 -5.30
CA ASP A 176 -15.12 -2.65 -4.42
C ASP A 176 -15.31 -1.20 -3.91
N PHE A 177 -14.24 -0.40 -3.80
CA PHE A 177 -14.35 1.01 -3.45
C PHE A 177 -15.11 1.84 -4.51
N GLU A 178 -14.69 1.80 -5.78
CA GLU A 178 -15.33 2.59 -6.85
C GLU A 178 -16.74 2.07 -7.13
N LYS A 179 -16.94 0.74 -7.04
CA LYS A 179 -18.27 0.14 -7.11
C LYS A 179 -19.16 0.60 -5.95
N ARG A 180 -18.68 0.54 -4.70
CA ARG A 180 -19.37 1.04 -3.51
C ARG A 180 -19.68 2.53 -3.64
N ARG A 181 -18.74 3.34 -4.13
CA ARG A 181 -18.97 4.78 -4.37
C ARG A 181 -20.10 4.98 -5.38
N LYS A 182 -20.09 4.29 -6.52
CA LYS A 182 -21.16 4.39 -7.53
C LYS A 182 -22.50 3.89 -6.99
N GLU A 183 -22.51 2.84 -6.16
CA GLU A 183 -23.71 2.35 -5.48
C GLU A 183 -24.26 3.38 -4.48
N LYS A 184 -23.40 4.01 -3.68
CA LYS A 184 -23.78 5.11 -2.77
C LYS A 184 -24.28 6.32 -3.54
N GLN A 185 -23.63 6.71 -4.63
CA GLN A 185 -24.10 7.79 -5.50
C GLN A 185 -25.53 7.52 -6.01
N ARG A 186 -25.78 6.34 -6.57
CA ARG A 186 -27.12 5.96 -7.04
C ARG A 186 -28.17 5.96 -5.93
N ALA A 187 -27.79 5.55 -4.72
CA ALA A 187 -28.69 5.59 -3.57
C ALA A 187 -28.99 7.05 -3.14
N ALA A 188 -28.00 7.94 -3.18
CA ALA A 188 -28.19 9.37 -2.94
C ALA A 188 -29.13 9.98 -3.98
N ASP A 189 -28.90 9.71 -5.27
CA ASP A 189 -29.74 10.20 -6.37
C ASP A 189 -31.19 9.74 -6.20
N ALA A 190 -31.43 8.47 -5.86
CA ALA A 190 -32.77 7.94 -5.62
C ALA A 190 -33.49 8.61 -4.43
N VAL A 191 -32.76 8.99 -3.38
CA VAL A 191 -33.30 9.76 -2.26
C VAL A 191 -33.63 11.18 -2.70
N LEU A 192 -32.71 11.87 -3.38
CA LEU A 192 -32.87 13.24 -3.82
C LEU A 192 -34.01 13.39 -4.83
N ASP A 193 -34.13 12.48 -5.80
CA ASP A 193 -35.22 12.43 -6.77
C ASP A 193 -36.58 12.34 -6.08
N GLY A 194 -36.70 11.50 -5.05
CA GLY A 194 -37.91 11.42 -4.24
C GLY A 194 -38.19 12.72 -3.50
N LEU A 195 -37.17 13.33 -2.89
CA LEU A 195 -37.31 14.57 -2.14
C LEU A 195 -37.56 15.81 -3.01
N LEU A 196 -37.26 15.80 -4.31
CA LEU A 196 -37.71 16.84 -5.24
C LEU A 196 -39.24 16.94 -5.26
N THR A 197 -39.94 15.80 -5.16
CA THR A 197 -41.41 15.79 -5.01
C THR A 197 -41.85 16.47 -3.71
N SER A 198 -41.06 16.33 -2.63
CA SER A 198 -41.31 17.01 -1.36
C SER A 198 -41.06 18.53 -1.43
N LEU A 199 -40.06 18.93 -2.22
CA LEU A 199 -39.77 20.34 -2.47
C LEU A 199 -40.94 21.00 -3.22
N ASP A 200 -41.44 20.36 -4.28
CA ASP A 200 -42.58 20.85 -5.07
C ASP A 200 -43.86 20.98 -4.22
N ARG A 201 -44.07 20.02 -3.31
CA ARG A 201 -45.20 20.00 -2.36
C ARG A 201 -45.00 20.90 -1.15
N ARG A 202 -43.85 21.57 -1.02
CA ARG A 202 -43.46 22.44 0.11
C ARG A 202 -43.49 21.75 1.48
N ASN A 203 -43.28 20.44 1.53
CA ASN A 203 -43.27 19.66 2.78
C ASN A 203 -41.89 19.11 3.16
N PHE A 204 -40.83 19.47 2.43
CA PHE A 204 -39.45 19.08 2.75
C PHE A 204 -39.02 19.41 4.19
N ALA A 205 -39.39 20.58 4.71
CA ALA A 205 -39.07 20.94 6.10
C ALA A 205 -39.75 20.02 7.12
N GLN A 206 -40.96 19.54 6.82
CA GLN A 206 -41.67 18.57 7.65
C GLN A 206 -40.94 17.23 7.62
N PHE A 207 -40.48 16.77 6.45
CA PHE A 207 -39.68 15.57 6.33
C PHE A 207 -38.42 15.61 7.22
N LEU A 208 -37.70 16.74 7.23
CA LEU A 208 -36.55 16.89 8.13
C LEU A 208 -36.95 16.83 9.60
N ALA A 209 -38.05 17.50 9.98
CA ALA A 209 -38.58 17.46 11.34
C ALA A 209 -38.98 16.03 11.77
N GLU A 210 -39.45 15.19 10.84
CA GLU A 210 -39.74 13.77 11.12
C GLU A 210 -38.50 12.94 11.45
N MET A 211 -37.31 13.36 11.01
CA MET A 211 -36.02 12.71 11.34
C MET A 211 -35.37 13.25 12.63
N MET A 212 -35.88 14.36 13.16
CA MET A 212 -35.37 14.98 14.38
C MET A 212 -35.93 14.34 15.64
N VAL A 213 -35.28 14.63 16.77
CA VAL A 213 -35.74 14.21 18.10
C VAL A 213 -36.22 15.41 18.90
N ASP A 214 -37.36 15.25 19.56
CA ASP A 214 -37.91 16.23 20.49
C ASP A 214 -37.23 16.11 21.85
N SER A 215 -36.78 17.24 22.40
CA SER A 215 -36.15 17.27 23.72
C SER A 215 -37.08 16.77 24.82
N ASP A 216 -38.39 17.02 24.75
CA ASP A 216 -39.32 16.66 25.82
C ASP A 216 -39.45 15.14 25.98
N VAL A 217 -39.42 14.39 24.87
CA VAL A 217 -39.40 12.92 24.88
C VAL A 217 -38.12 12.40 25.53
N VAL A 218 -36.99 13.03 25.21
CA VAL A 218 -35.67 12.64 25.72
C VAL A 218 -35.52 12.95 27.22
N VAL A 219 -36.11 14.03 27.72
CA VAL A 219 -36.07 14.37 29.16
C VAL A 219 -36.63 13.24 30.01
N ASP A 220 -37.79 12.71 29.62
CA ASP A 220 -38.45 11.64 30.37
C ASP A 220 -37.63 10.35 30.42
N GLU A 221 -36.89 10.05 29.35
CA GLU A 221 -35.99 8.89 29.31
C GLU A 221 -34.68 9.13 30.06
N MET A 222 -34.12 10.34 29.99
CA MET A 222 -32.91 10.71 30.74
C MET A 222 -33.11 10.68 32.26
N SER A 223 -34.30 11.03 32.75
CA SER A 223 -34.63 10.96 34.18
C SER A 223 -34.79 9.52 34.68
N LYS A 224 -35.03 8.54 33.81
CA LYS A 224 -35.24 7.13 34.16
C LYS A 224 -33.96 6.33 33.96
N VAL A 225 -33.08 6.28 34.97
CA VAL A 225 -31.86 5.46 34.91
C VAL A 225 -32.21 3.98 35.10
N PRO A 226 -31.93 3.09 34.13
CA PRO A 226 -32.13 1.65 34.27
C PRO A 226 -31.30 1.06 35.41
N GLY A 227 -31.83 0.08 36.13
CA GLY A 227 -31.16 -0.52 37.31
C GLY A 227 -29.87 -1.28 37.02
N ASN A 228 -29.58 -1.58 35.75
CA ASN A 228 -28.33 -2.21 35.29
C ASN A 228 -27.22 -1.21 34.95
N ILE A 229 -27.47 0.09 35.03
CA ILE A 229 -26.49 1.15 34.74
C ILE A 229 -26.05 1.83 36.04
N ARG A 230 -24.74 1.89 36.25
CA ARG A 230 -24.14 2.68 37.33
C ARG A 230 -23.49 3.92 36.75
N ILE A 231 -24.02 5.09 37.09
CA ILE A 231 -23.47 6.39 36.68
C ILE A 231 -22.36 6.77 37.66
N SER A 232 -21.12 6.84 37.17
CA SER A 232 -20.01 7.39 37.95
C SER A 232 -19.97 8.91 37.80
N ASN A 233 -20.01 9.64 38.92
CA ASN A 233 -19.73 11.07 38.91
C ASN A 233 -18.23 11.27 38.71
N ALA A 234 -17.83 11.77 37.54
CA ALA A 234 -16.44 12.10 37.24
C ALA A 234 -15.92 13.36 37.99
N ALA A 235 -16.74 13.98 38.83
CA ALA A 235 -16.36 15.12 39.66
C ALA A 235 -16.43 14.73 41.15
N GLY A 236 -15.29 14.31 41.72
CA GLY A 236 -15.21 14.00 43.16
C GLY A 236 -14.00 13.21 43.64
N SER A 237 -12.87 13.15 42.93
CA SER A 237 -11.62 12.60 43.45
C SER A 237 -10.79 13.67 44.18
N ALA A 238 -11.34 14.23 45.26
CA ALA A 238 -10.59 14.89 46.34
C ALA A 238 -11.55 15.38 47.44
N SER A 239 -11.96 14.49 48.35
CA SER A 239 -12.08 14.89 49.75
C SER A 239 -11.98 13.69 50.68
N ALA A 240 -10.85 13.66 51.36
CA ALA A 240 -10.63 13.22 52.74
C ALA A 240 -11.49 12.07 53.28
N ALA A 241 -10.75 11.02 53.69
CA ALA A 241 -11.05 10.28 54.89
C ALA A 241 -11.61 11.20 55.99
N THR A 242 -12.83 10.93 56.43
CA THR A 242 -13.26 11.30 57.77
C THR A 242 -14.17 10.20 58.27
N GLU A 243 -13.67 9.50 59.28
CA GLU A 243 -14.42 8.63 60.15
C GLU A 243 -15.71 9.31 60.62
N SER A 244 -16.81 8.58 60.58
CA SER A 244 -17.97 8.87 61.42
C SER A 244 -18.44 7.55 62.03
N SER A 245 -17.60 7.05 62.93
CA SER A 245 -18.05 6.17 64.00
C SER A 245 -19.06 6.93 64.87
N THR A 246 -20.08 6.20 65.31
CA THR A 246 -21.02 6.48 66.42
C THR A 246 -22.41 7.03 66.06
N ARG A 247 -23.34 6.09 65.89
CA ARG A 247 -24.53 6.10 66.75
C ARG A 247 -24.91 4.67 67.13
N ARG A 248 -24.44 4.26 68.32
CA ARG A 248 -25.00 3.10 69.02
C ARG A 248 -26.48 3.40 69.29
N LEU A 249 -27.36 2.57 68.75
CA LEU A 249 -28.71 2.40 69.25
C LEU A 249 -28.88 0.96 69.73
N LEU A 250 -29.43 0.84 70.92
CA LEU A 250 -29.62 -0.34 71.78
C LEU A 250 -30.09 -1.61 71.05
N PRO A 251 -29.74 -2.81 71.56
CA PRO A 251 -30.24 -4.07 71.03
C PRO A 251 -31.71 -4.27 71.44
N ARG A 252 -32.64 -4.16 70.48
CA ARG A 252 -34.02 -4.61 70.68
C ARG A 252 -34.09 -6.11 70.42
N ARG A 253 -34.25 -6.87 71.50
CA ARG A 253 -34.44 -8.32 71.53
C ARG A 253 -35.80 -8.66 70.92
N GLY A 254 -35.83 -9.56 69.93
CA GLY A 254 -37.04 -10.21 69.44
C GLY A 254 -37.62 -9.62 68.15
N GLN A 255 -37.06 -10.00 67.00
CA GLN A 255 -37.78 -10.09 65.73
C GLN A 255 -37.06 -11.09 64.83
N ALA A 256 -37.83 -12.04 64.29
CA ALA A 256 -37.35 -13.12 63.45
C ALA A 256 -36.79 -12.57 62.13
N ALA A 257 -35.70 -13.17 61.64
CA ALA A 257 -35.14 -12.87 60.33
C ALA A 257 -36.17 -13.20 59.22
N PRO A 258 -36.44 -12.30 58.26
CA PRO A 258 -37.14 -12.67 57.03
C PRO A 258 -36.26 -13.62 56.20
N PRO A 259 -36.85 -14.49 55.38
CA PRO A 259 -36.12 -15.48 54.58
C PRO A 259 -35.22 -14.78 53.53
N PRO A 260 -34.15 -15.45 53.07
CA PRO A 260 -33.33 -14.92 51.99
C PRO A 260 -34.19 -14.70 50.73
N PRO A 261 -34.01 -13.58 49.99
CA PRO A 261 -34.72 -13.39 48.74
C PRO A 261 -34.22 -14.41 47.72
N ALA A 262 -35.17 -14.97 46.99
CA ALA A 262 -34.98 -15.97 45.95
C ALA A 262 -33.99 -15.50 44.87
N GLU A 263 -33.11 -16.40 44.46
CA GLU A 263 -32.41 -16.34 43.17
C GLU A 263 -33.45 -16.49 42.05
N ASP A 264 -33.61 -15.46 41.21
CA ASP A 264 -33.31 -15.56 39.77
C ASP A 264 -33.88 -14.38 38.96
N ALA A 265 -32.95 -13.61 38.39
CA ALA A 265 -33.01 -13.11 37.02
C ALA A 265 -31.55 -12.98 36.55
N PRO A 266 -31.21 -13.27 35.28
CA PRO A 266 -29.84 -13.10 34.81
C PRO A 266 -29.49 -11.62 34.95
N ALA A 267 -28.63 -11.30 35.91
CA ALA A 267 -28.09 -9.96 36.08
C ALA A 267 -27.29 -9.66 34.83
N GLY A 268 -27.87 -8.88 33.91
CA GLY A 268 -27.12 -8.27 32.83
C GLY A 268 -25.91 -7.57 33.42
N GLU A 269 -24.75 -7.71 32.77
CA GLU A 269 -23.50 -7.10 33.22
C GLU A 269 -23.73 -5.65 33.63
N LEU A 270 -23.38 -5.33 34.89
CA LEU A 270 -23.48 -3.97 35.41
C LEU A 270 -22.55 -3.05 34.62
N GLN A 271 -23.11 -2.23 33.73
CA GLN A 271 -22.35 -1.27 32.94
C GLN A 271 -22.10 -0.02 33.78
N THR A 272 -20.82 0.31 33.98
CA THR A 272 -20.42 1.57 34.61
C THR A 272 -20.02 2.55 33.52
N MET A 273 -20.66 3.72 33.50
CA MET A 273 -20.43 4.76 32.50
C MET A 273 -20.53 6.14 33.14
N THR A 274 -19.96 7.15 32.50
CA THR A 274 -20.10 8.52 32.98
C THR A 274 -21.52 9.03 32.73
N ARG A 275 -21.90 10.11 33.40
CA ARG A 275 -23.20 10.75 33.21
C ARG A 275 -23.41 11.23 31.77
N ALA A 276 -22.44 11.95 31.22
CA ALA A 276 -22.52 12.46 29.85
C ALA A 276 -22.59 11.32 28.83
N GLU A 277 -21.92 10.19 29.09
CA GLU A 277 -22.04 8.98 28.28
C GLU A 277 -23.46 8.42 28.30
N PHE A 278 -24.05 8.25 29.49
CA PHE A 278 -25.44 7.78 29.61
C PHE A 278 -26.41 8.70 28.87
N GLN A 279 -26.34 10.01 29.12
CA GLN A 279 -27.22 11.00 28.49
C GLN A 279 -27.07 11.02 26.97
N THR A 280 -25.84 10.92 26.46
CA THR A 280 -25.57 10.83 25.02
C THR A 280 -26.16 9.56 24.42
N GLN A 281 -26.02 8.41 25.09
CA GLN A 281 -26.58 7.15 24.63
C GLN A 281 -28.11 7.19 24.55
N VAL A 282 -28.79 7.82 25.52
CA VAL A 282 -30.25 7.99 25.50
C VAL A 282 -30.70 8.77 24.26
N VAL A 283 -30.05 9.90 23.95
CA VAL A 283 -30.40 10.73 22.78
C VAL A 283 -30.19 9.98 21.47
N LEU A 284 -29.03 9.34 21.31
CA LEU A 284 -28.71 8.57 20.10
C LEU A 284 -29.64 7.37 19.93
N LYS A 285 -29.99 6.68 21.02
CA LYS A 285 -30.97 5.60 21.00
C LYS A 285 -32.33 6.09 20.50
N ASN A 286 -32.86 7.18 21.06
CA ASN A 286 -34.14 7.75 20.61
C ASN A 286 -34.12 8.10 19.12
N TRP A 287 -33.00 8.67 18.66
CA TRP A 287 -32.84 9.00 17.26
C TRP A 287 -32.78 7.76 16.35
N PHE A 288 -32.03 6.72 16.74
CA PHE A 288 -31.99 5.46 15.99
C PHE A 288 -33.36 4.77 15.95
N ASP A 289 -34.07 4.75 17.07
CA ASP A 289 -35.44 4.23 17.17
C ASP A 289 -36.39 5.02 16.25
N ARG A 290 -36.22 6.35 16.17
CA ARG A 290 -36.98 7.21 15.25
C ARG A 290 -36.68 6.87 13.78
N LEU A 291 -35.41 6.76 13.39
CA LEU A 291 -35.03 6.37 12.02
C LEU A 291 -35.57 4.98 11.66
N GLU A 292 -35.54 4.03 12.59
CA GLU A 292 -36.10 2.70 12.41
C GLU A 292 -37.63 2.70 12.28
N ALA A 293 -38.33 3.60 12.97
CA ALA A 293 -39.77 3.78 12.80
C ALA A 293 -40.12 4.33 11.40
N LEU A 294 -39.37 5.32 10.90
CA LEU A 294 -39.58 5.92 9.57
C LEU A 294 -39.46 4.89 8.44
N LYS A 295 -38.54 3.92 8.55
CA LYS A 295 -38.37 2.84 7.56
C LYS A 295 -39.60 1.92 7.44
N ARG A 296 -40.52 1.95 8.41
CA ARG A 296 -41.73 1.10 8.45
C ARG A 296 -43.00 1.86 8.05
N ASP A 297 -42.98 3.19 8.04
CA ASP A 297 -44.14 4.03 7.75
C ASP A 297 -44.41 4.17 6.24
N ARG A 298 -45.43 3.47 5.74
CA ARG A 298 -45.79 3.47 4.33
C ARG A 298 -46.52 4.74 3.88
N GLU A 299 -47.19 5.45 4.77
CA GLU A 299 -47.91 6.68 4.43
C GLU A 299 -46.93 7.85 4.28
N LEU A 300 -45.86 7.82 5.06
CA LEU A 300 -44.75 8.76 4.95
C LEU A 300 -44.08 8.73 3.57
N PHE A 301 -43.86 7.53 3.02
CA PHE A 301 -43.30 7.33 1.67
C PHE A 301 -44.10 8.03 0.58
N LYS A 302 -45.43 7.88 0.60
CA LYS A 302 -46.32 8.54 -0.37
C LYS A 302 -46.34 10.06 -0.20
N THR A 303 -46.30 10.52 1.04
CA THR A 303 -46.37 11.94 1.41
C THR A 303 -45.14 12.70 0.87
N TYR A 304 -43.96 12.09 1.01
CA TYR A 304 -42.69 12.71 0.64
C TYR A 304 -42.11 12.26 -0.71
N GLY A 305 -42.74 11.30 -1.39
CA GLY A 305 -42.29 10.82 -2.71
C GLY A 305 -41.11 9.85 -2.65
N LEU A 306 -40.84 9.26 -1.49
CA LEU A 306 -39.73 8.32 -1.28
C LEU A 306 -40.16 6.87 -1.49
N THR A 307 -39.22 6.02 -1.93
CA THR A 307 -39.40 4.57 -1.88
C THR A 307 -38.93 4.02 -0.54
N ARG A 308 -39.34 2.79 -0.21
CA ARG A 308 -38.85 2.10 1.00
C ARG A 308 -37.33 1.91 0.96
N GLU A 309 -36.78 1.60 -0.21
CA GLU A 309 -35.35 1.40 -0.43
C GLU A 309 -34.60 2.70 -0.18
N ALA A 310 -35.03 3.81 -0.80
CA ALA A 310 -34.45 5.13 -0.60
C ALA A 310 -34.47 5.55 0.89
N MET A 311 -35.58 5.35 1.61
CA MET A 311 -35.62 5.65 3.05
C MET A 311 -34.69 4.75 3.88
N THR A 312 -34.55 3.48 3.48
CA THR A 312 -33.66 2.53 4.16
C THR A 312 -32.21 2.93 4.00
N ASP A 313 -31.82 3.31 2.78
CA ASP A 313 -30.48 3.78 2.45
C ASP A 313 -30.18 5.10 3.15
N LEU A 314 -31.11 6.07 3.10
CA LEU A 314 -30.97 7.34 3.83
C LEU A 314 -30.75 7.11 5.33
N ALA A 315 -31.59 6.30 5.98
CA ALA A 315 -31.44 6.04 7.41
C ALA A 315 -30.09 5.37 7.74
N ALA A 316 -29.63 4.43 6.91
CA ALA A 316 -28.33 3.78 7.09
C ALA A 316 -27.17 4.77 6.94
N GLU A 317 -27.23 5.64 5.92
CA GLU A 317 -26.19 6.65 5.67
C GLU A 317 -26.17 7.76 6.72
N MET A 318 -27.32 8.15 7.27
CA MET A 318 -27.38 9.09 8.39
C MET A 318 -26.65 8.54 9.62
N VAL A 319 -26.88 7.26 9.95
CA VAL A 319 -26.19 6.59 11.07
C VAL A 319 -24.70 6.42 10.78
N GLN A 320 -24.32 6.12 9.54
CA GLN A 320 -22.91 6.01 9.16
C GLN A 320 -22.22 7.38 9.22
N ALA A 321 -22.85 8.43 8.72
CA ALA A 321 -22.34 9.80 8.77
C ALA A 321 -22.20 10.27 10.22
N SER A 322 -23.16 9.98 11.11
CA SER A 322 -23.06 10.35 12.52
C SER A 322 -21.88 9.67 13.23
N ARG A 323 -21.51 8.46 12.82
CA ARG A 323 -20.31 7.76 13.31
C ARG A 323 -19.03 8.34 12.72
N ARG A 324 -19.02 8.64 11.41
CA ARG A 324 -17.86 9.21 10.70
C ARG A 324 -17.41 10.54 11.29
N ILE A 325 -18.36 11.40 11.68
CA ILE A 325 -18.05 12.71 12.29
C ILE A 325 -17.92 12.67 13.83
N ASP A 326 -17.98 11.49 14.44
CA ASP A 326 -18.03 11.30 15.89
C ASP A 326 -19.07 12.20 16.61
N LEU A 327 -20.32 12.17 16.13
CA LEU A 327 -21.42 12.94 16.73
C LEU A 327 -21.60 12.59 18.22
N GLN A 328 -21.38 11.32 18.57
CA GLN A 328 -21.41 10.85 19.96
C GLN A 328 -20.37 11.56 20.82
N GLY A 329 -19.12 11.61 20.39
CA GLY A 329 -18.06 12.33 21.09
C GLY A 329 -18.34 13.83 21.20
N ALA A 330 -18.88 14.44 20.14
CA ALA A 330 -19.24 15.86 20.14
C ALA A 330 -20.35 16.19 21.16
N ILE A 331 -21.43 15.40 21.20
CA ILE A 331 -22.51 15.56 22.18
C ILE A 331 -21.97 15.34 23.60
N ARG A 332 -21.20 14.27 23.82
CA ARG A 332 -20.63 13.96 25.14
C ARG A 332 -19.78 15.13 25.65
N LYS A 333 -18.88 15.67 24.81
CA LYS A 333 -18.04 16.81 25.16
C LYS A 333 -18.87 18.04 25.54
N GLN A 334 -19.90 18.36 24.76
CA GLN A 334 -20.79 19.49 25.05
C GLN A 334 -21.53 19.33 26.39
N LEU A 335 -21.93 18.10 26.74
CA LEU A 335 -22.56 17.79 28.03
C LEU A 335 -21.58 17.85 29.20
N ASP A 336 -20.34 17.38 29.02
CA ASP A 336 -19.29 17.50 30.04
C ASP A 336 -18.97 18.97 30.35
N ASP A 337 -18.87 19.82 29.32
CA ASP A 337 -18.60 21.27 29.47
C ASP A 337 -19.74 22.02 30.20
N SER A 338 -20.97 21.51 30.12
CA SER A 338 -22.17 22.14 30.70
C SER A 338 -22.62 21.53 32.04
N GLY A 339 -22.02 20.41 32.46
CA GLY A 339 -22.43 19.62 33.63
C GLY A 339 -22.08 20.20 35.01
N TYR A 340 -21.46 21.37 35.10
CA TYR A 340 -20.99 21.95 36.38
C TYR A 340 -22.15 22.46 37.26
N GLY A 341 -22.31 21.89 38.46
CA GLY A 341 -23.09 22.50 39.55
C GLY A 341 -24.59 22.16 39.65
N LEU A 342 -25.13 21.24 38.86
CA LEU A 342 -26.56 20.87 38.89
C LEU A 342 -26.80 19.39 39.27
N THR A 343 -27.92 19.08 39.96
CA THR A 343 -28.31 17.73 40.39
C THR A 343 -28.73 16.82 39.22
N LEU A 344 -28.84 15.51 39.44
CA LEU A 344 -29.21 14.53 38.40
C LEU A 344 -30.52 14.90 37.68
N ASP A 345 -31.57 15.16 38.45
CA ASP A 345 -32.91 15.50 37.95
C ASP A 345 -32.97 16.92 37.36
N GLY A 346 -32.19 17.86 37.92
CA GLY A 346 -32.13 19.24 37.46
C GLY A 346 -31.43 19.46 36.12
N GLN A 347 -30.52 18.55 35.70
CA GLN A 347 -29.88 18.67 34.38
C GLN A 347 -30.55 17.84 33.29
N ALA A 348 -31.52 16.97 33.56
CA ALA A 348 -32.13 16.15 32.51
C ALA A 348 -32.68 17.03 31.38
N ARG A 349 -33.37 18.14 31.73
CA ARG A 349 -33.90 19.10 30.76
C ARG A 349 -32.83 19.90 30.00
N PRO A 350 -31.87 20.58 30.67
CA PRO A 350 -30.75 21.22 29.97
C PRO A 350 -29.95 20.26 29.08
N ALA A 351 -29.64 19.05 29.57
CA ALA A 351 -28.88 18.07 28.82
C ALA A 351 -29.64 17.56 27.60
N ALA A 352 -30.93 17.27 27.73
CA ALA A 352 -31.78 16.88 26.60
C ALA A 352 -31.85 17.99 25.55
N LEU A 353 -32.01 19.25 25.96
CA LEU A 353 -32.05 20.38 25.03
C LEU A 353 -30.73 20.52 24.26
N LEU A 354 -29.58 20.53 24.95
CA LEU A 354 -28.27 20.67 24.31
C LEU A 354 -27.95 19.50 23.37
N ALA A 355 -28.20 18.27 23.82
CA ALA A 355 -27.94 17.07 23.03
C ALA A 355 -28.87 16.99 21.80
N CYS A 356 -30.17 17.29 21.96
CA CYS A 356 -31.11 17.31 20.85
C CYS A 356 -30.82 18.45 19.88
N GLU A 357 -30.43 19.64 20.34
CA GLU A 357 -30.02 20.74 19.46
C GLU A 357 -28.82 20.33 18.60
N ARG A 358 -27.79 19.72 19.21
CA ARG A 358 -26.61 19.24 18.48
C ARG A 358 -26.94 18.15 17.47
N LEU A 359 -27.78 17.19 17.86
CA LEU A 359 -28.25 16.12 16.96
C LEU A 359 -29.11 16.68 15.82
N ASN A 360 -30.06 17.56 16.13
CA ASN A 360 -30.97 18.13 15.13
C ASN A 360 -30.21 19.06 14.17
N ARG A 361 -29.17 19.77 14.65
CA ARG A 361 -28.23 20.51 13.80
C ARG A 361 -27.46 19.58 12.86
N PHE A 362 -27.07 18.40 13.32
CA PHE A 362 -26.52 17.38 12.42
C PHE A 362 -27.56 16.94 11.38
N VAL A 363 -28.83 16.74 11.74
CA VAL A 363 -29.88 16.38 10.76
C VAL A 363 -30.09 17.48 9.70
N THR A 364 -30.00 18.77 10.08
CA THR A 364 -30.19 19.90 9.15
C THR A 364 -28.98 20.23 8.29
N THR A 365 -27.76 19.89 8.72
CA THR A 365 -26.53 20.33 8.03
C THR A 365 -25.58 19.19 7.68
N LEU A 366 -25.89 17.97 8.11
CA LEU A 366 -25.07 16.75 7.96
C LEU A 366 -23.65 16.90 8.52
N GLY A 367 -23.49 17.77 9.52
CA GLY A 367 -22.22 18.06 10.19
C GLY A 367 -21.33 19.07 9.48
N LEU A 368 -21.75 19.59 8.31
CA LEU A 368 -20.93 20.56 7.55
C LEU A 368 -20.80 21.93 8.24
N GLU A 369 -21.71 22.27 9.16
CA GLU A 369 -21.63 23.52 9.92
C GLU A 369 -20.40 23.57 10.85
N ASP A 370 -19.95 22.41 11.35
CA ASP A 370 -18.74 22.28 12.18
C ASP A 370 -17.44 22.26 11.35
N VAL A 371 -17.54 22.11 10.03
CA VAL A 371 -16.40 22.12 9.10
C VAL A 371 -16.08 23.57 8.71
N ALA A 372 -14.79 23.91 8.58
CA ALA A 372 -14.37 25.23 8.14
C ALA A 372 -14.89 25.53 6.73
N PRO A 373 -15.35 26.77 6.41
CA PRO A 373 -15.92 27.07 5.10
C PRO A 373 -15.02 26.75 3.90
N THR A 374 -13.69 26.75 4.07
CA THR A 374 -12.72 26.40 3.02
C THR A 374 -12.72 24.92 2.66
N ASP A 375 -13.13 24.07 3.60
CA ASP A 375 -13.06 22.62 3.48
C ASP A 375 -14.45 22.01 3.20
N ARG A 376 -15.47 22.87 3.05
CA ARG A 376 -16.83 22.46 2.71
C ARG A 376 -16.97 22.22 1.20
N PRO A 377 -17.87 21.31 0.79
CA PRO A 377 -18.17 21.13 -0.63
C PRO A 377 -18.69 22.43 -1.24
N VAL A 378 -18.36 22.63 -2.51
CA VAL A 378 -18.77 23.79 -3.31
C VAL A 378 -19.78 23.33 -4.35
N ILE A 379 -20.88 24.07 -4.46
CA ILE A 379 -21.88 23.91 -5.51
C ILE A 379 -21.36 24.64 -6.73
N GLU A 380 -20.97 23.87 -7.75
CA GLU A 380 -20.58 24.44 -9.05
C GLU A 380 -21.82 24.98 -9.78
N PRO A 381 -21.70 26.10 -10.50
CA PRO A 381 -22.79 26.64 -11.29
C PRO A 381 -23.22 25.66 -12.38
N HIS A 382 -24.52 25.59 -12.65
CA HIS A 382 -25.07 24.71 -13.67
C HIS A 382 -24.49 25.08 -15.05
N PRO A 383 -24.15 24.11 -15.93
CA PRO A 383 -23.59 24.38 -17.26
C PRO A 383 -24.44 25.33 -18.12
N ASP A 384 -25.75 25.34 -17.90
CA ASP A 384 -26.72 26.20 -18.59
C ASP A 384 -26.80 27.64 -18.04
N ASP A 385 -26.14 27.94 -16.91
CA ASP A 385 -26.01 29.30 -16.35
C ASP A 385 -24.55 29.61 -15.95
N PRO A 386 -23.66 29.81 -16.96
CA PRO A 386 -22.23 30.06 -16.73
C PRO A 386 -21.92 31.42 -16.08
N GLY A 387 -22.94 32.24 -15.79
CA GLY A 387 -22.80 33.52 -15.07
C GLY A 387 -23.02 33.42 -13.56
N ALA A 388 -23.44 32.26 -13.05
CA ALA A 388 -23.61 32.04 -11.62
C ALA A 388 -22.26 31.76 -10.94
N ASP A 389 -22.03 32.38 -9.78
CA ASP A 389 -20.84 32.09 -8.96
C ASP A 389 -20.99 30.75 -8.25
N ALA A 390 -19.87 30.05 -8.04
CA ALA A 390 -19.83 28.86 -7.23
C ALA A 390 -20.15 29.18 -5.76
N VAL A 391 -21.01 28.38 -5.13
CA VAL A 391 -21.51 28.64 -3.76
C VAL A 391 -21.04 27.55 -2.80
N THR A 392 -20.32 27.92 -1.75
CA THR A 392 -19.97 26.99 -0.67
C THR A 392 -21.23 26.53 0.08
N VAL A 393 -21.36 25.21 0.31
CA VAL A 393 -22.49 24.63 1.04
C VAL A 393 -22.58 25.20 2.46
N PHE A 394 -23.78 25.63 2.83
CA PHE A 394 -24.12 26.34 4.06
C PHE A 394 -23.22 27.57 4.34
N ALA A 395 -22.83 28.31 3.31
CA ALA A 395 -22.09 29.56 3.48
C ALA A 395 -22.83 30.53 4.43
N PRO A 396 -22.12 31.14 5.39
CA PRO A 396 -22.73 32.08 6.32
C PRO A 396 -23.29 33.27 5.55
N ARG A 397 -24.56 33.58 5.81
CA ARG A 397 -25.26 34.67 5.14
C ARG A 397 -24.84 36.01 5.74
N PRO A 398 -24.58 37.05 4.93
CA PRO A 398 -24.25 38.37 5.45
C PRO A 398 -25.43 38.91 6.24
N VAL A 399 -25.16 39.38 7.46
CA VAL A 399 -26.17 40.03 8.30
C VAL A 399 -26.51 41.38 7.66
N ARG A 400 -27.80 41.59 7.37
CA ARG A 400 -28.34 42.84 6.84
C ARG A 400 -29.09 43.54 7.97
N SER A 401 -28.68 44.76 8.32
CA SER A 401 -29.23 45.54 9.44
C SER A 401 -30.15 46.67 8.97
N SER A 402 -30.17 47.00 7.67
CA SER A 402 -31.06 47.99 7.07
C SER A 402 -31.95 47.37 6.00
N VAL A 403 -33.16 47.93 5.85
CA VAL A 403 -34.09 47.59 4.75
C VAL A 403 -33.45 47.92 3.39
N MET A 404 -32.58 48.93 3.33
CA MET A 404 -31.86 49.31 2.11
C MET A 404 -30.87 48.24 1.65
N ASP A 405 -30.42 47.39 2.57
CA ASP A 405 -29.47 46.33 2.27
C ASP A 405 -30.16 45.08 1.74
N LEU A 406 -31.50 44.97 1.76
CA LEU A 406 -32.24 43.78 1.33
C LEU A 406 -32.30 43.64 -0.20
N PRO A 407 -32.35 42.40 -0.74
CA PRO A 407 -32.46 42.22 -2.18
C PRO A 407 -33.84 42.68 -2.66
N GLN A 408 -33.92 43.22 -3.89
CA GLN A 408 -35.18 43.67 -4.47
C GLN A 408 -36.17 42.51 -4.69
N THR A 409 -35.66 41.32 -4.96
CA THR A 409 -36.45 40.09 -5.09
C THR A 409 -36.34 39.23 -3.83
N PRO A 410 -37.47 38.71 -3.31
CA PRO A 410 -37.45 37.73 -2.24
C PRO A 410 -36.64 36.51 -2.65
N ARG A 411 -35.75 36.05 -1.77
CA ARG A 411 -34.95 34.85 -2.03
C ARG A 411 -35.82 33.59 -1.89
N PRO A 412 -35.61 32.57 -2.73
CA PRO A 412 -36.31 31.30 -2.61
C PRO A 412 -35.69 30.46 -1.47
N THR A 413 -35.86 30.89 -0.22
CA THR A 413 -35.17 30.33 0.96
C THR A 413 -35.30 28.81 1.10
N LEU A 414 -36.47 28.24 0.74
CA LEU A 414 -36.69 26.80 0.78
C LEU A 414 -35.86 26.07 -0.28
N THR A 415 -35.84 26.57 -1.51
CA THR A 415 -35.06 26.01 -2.62
C THR A 415 -33.57 26.12 -2.35
N ASP A 416 -33.11 27.29 -1.88
CA ASP A 416 -31.71 27.50 -1.49
C ASP A 416 -31.30 26.50 -0.40
N PHE A 417 -32.13 26.36 0.64
CA PHE A 417 -31.85 25.43 1.73
C PHE A 417 -31.85 23.97 1.27
N PHE A 418 -32.82 23.58 0.44
CA PHE A 418 -32.86 22.24 -0.15
C PHE A 418 -31.62 21.95 -1.00
N GLN A 419 -31.17 22.88 -1.85
CA GLN A 419 -29.95 22.70 -2.65
C GLN A 419 -28.73 22.48 -1.75
N ASN A 420 -28.56 23.31 -0.71
CA ASN A 420 -27.47 23.13 0.25
C ASN A 420 -27.55 21.76 0.94
N TRP A 421 -28.73 21.35 1.38
CA TRP A 421 -28.93 20.06 2.03
C TRP A 421 -28.72 18.88 1.07
N ALA A 422 -29.16 18.98 -0.19
CA ALA A 422 -29.01 17.95 -1.21
C ALA A 422 -27.54 17.70 -1.54
N HIS A 423 -26.75 18.77 -1.77
CA HIS A 423 -25.32 18.66 -1.97
C HIS A 423 -24.59 18.16 -0.71
N ALA A 424 -25.05 18.53 0.48
CA ALA A 424 -24.51 18.00 1.73
C ALA A 424 -24.79 16.49 1.87
N LEU A 425 -25.98 16.03 1.45
CA LEU A 425 -26.36 14.62 1.47
C LEU A 425 -25.52 13.80 0.50
N ASP A 426 -25.39 14.28 -0.72
CA ASP A 426 -24.56 13.65 -1.74
C ASP A 426 -23.11 13.51 -1.28
N TYR A 427 -22.53 14.60 -0.78
CA TYR A 427 -21.21 14.61 -0.18
C TYR A 427 -21.08 13.60 0.98
N ALA A 428 -22.09 13.52 1.86
CA ALA A 428 -22.09 12.58 2.96
C ALA A 428 -22.07 11.11 2.49
N PHE A 429 -22.84 10.75 1.45
CA PHE A 429 -22.87 9.39 0.88
C PHE A 429 -21.53 9.01 0.25
N VAL A 430 -20.91 9.93 -0.50
CA VAL A 430 -19.59 9.71 -1.12
C VAL A 430 -18.49 9.56 -0.06
N GLU A 431 -18.50 10.41 0.95
CA GLU A 431 -17.53 10.34 2.06
C GLU A 431 -17.71 9.06 2.89
N ASN A 432 -18.96 8.63 3.09
CA ASN A 432 -19.26 7.37 3.78
C ASN A 432 -18.78 6.14 2.98
N ALA A 433 -18.84 6.17 1.64
CA ALA A 433 -18.24 5.14 0.79
C ALA A 433 -16.73 4.98 1.05
N SER A 434 -16.09 6.07 1.49
CA SER A 434 -14.66 6.16 1.76
C SER A 434 -14.26 5.82 3.19
N PHE A 435 -15.23 5.61 4.07
CA PHE A 435 -15.02 5.33 5.48
C PHE A 435 -15.12 3.83 5.78
N LEU A 436 -13.97 3.15 5.83
CA LEU A 436 -13.87 1.74 6.26
C LEU A 436 -13.63 1.68 7.77
N GLY A 437 -14.69 1.90 8.56
CA GLY A 437 -14.73 1.55 9.99
C GLY A 437 -13.55 2.01 10.87
N GLY A 438 -12.86 3.10 10.52
CA GLY A 438 -11.67 3.55 11.23
C GLY A 438 -10.69 4.46 10.46
N GLY A 439 -10.87 4.69 9.16
CA GLY A 439 -10.06 5.65 8.38
C GLY A 439 -10.69 6.06 7.06
N GLN A 440 -10.38 7.28 6.60
CA GLN A 440 -10.77 7.82 5.29
C GLN A 440 -9.75 7.39 4.22
N VAL A 441 -10.21 6.73 3.16
CA VAL A 441 -9.40 6.45 1.95
C VAL A 441 -9.64 7.55 0.92
N ASN A 442 -8.58 8.24 0.47
CA ASN A 442 -8.71 9.26 -0.56
C ASN A 442 -8.95 8.60 -1.94
N SER A 443 -10.13 8.81 -2.52
CA SER A 443 -10.55 8.20 -3.78
C SER A 443 -9.65 8.50 -4.98
N THR A 444 -9.23 9.76 -5.15
CA THR A 444 -8.39 10.18 -6.28
C THR A 444 -7.02 9.53 -6.21
N GLN A 445 -6.45 9.45 -5.00
CA GLN A 445 -5.16 8.81 -4.77
C GLN A 445 -5.24 7.29 -4.94
N ASN A 446 -6.32 6.65 -4.46
CA ASN A 446 -6.53 5.21 -4.62
C ASN A 446 -6.69 4.81 -6.10
N ARG A 447 -7.35 5.64 -6.92
CA ARG A 447 -7.48 5.43 -8.38
C ARG A 447 -6.14 5.57 -9.10
N ALA A 448 -5.39 6.63 -8.80
CA ALA A 448 -4.06 6.82 -9.37
C ALA A 448 -3.12 5.67 -8.99
N LEU A 449 -3.19 5.19 -7.75
CA LEU A 449 -2.45 4.04 -7.27
C LEU A 449 -2.85 2.73 -7.98
N GLY A 450 -4.15 2.54 -8.23
CA GLY A 450 -4.66 1.40 -9.00
C GLY A 450 -4.13 1.38 -10.44
N ALA A 451 -4.12 2.52 -11.13
CA ALA A 451 -3.56 2.63 -12.47
C ALA A 451 -2.06 2.29 -12.52
N ILE A 452 -1.29 2.79 -11.55
CA ILE A 452 0.15 2.46 -11.43
C ILE A 452 0.36 0.96 -11.18
N LEU A 453 -0.45 0.35 -10.30
CA LEU A 453 -0.36 -1.08 -10.03
C LEU A 453 -0.71 -1.93 -11.25
N HIS A 454 -1.67 -1.49 -12.08
CA HIS A 454 -2.07 -2.16 -13.32
C HIS A 454 -0.99 -2.04 -14.41
N GLU A 455 -0.39 -0.86 -14.60
CA GLU A 455 0.75 -0.69 -15.52
C GLU A 455 1.96 -1.55 -15.12
N LEU A 456 2.19 -1.72 -13.81
CA LEU A 456 3.28 -2.54 -13.27
C LEU A 456 3.00 -4.06 -13.36
N SER A 457 1.74 -4.50 -13.37
CA SER A 457 1.39 -5.93 -13.47
C SER A 457 1.32 -6.44 -14.90
N GLY A 458 1.27 -5.56 -15.90
CA GLY A 458 1.18 -5.93 -17.30
C GLY A 458 -0.13 -6.66 -17.67
N GLU A 459 -1.15 -6.55 -16.81
CA GLU A 459 -2.51 -6.95 -17.17
C GLU A 459 -3.04 -5.87 -18.13
N GLU A 460 -3.34 -6.22 -19.38
CA GLU A 460 -4.12 -5.37 -20.28
C GLU A 460 -5.62 -5.58 -19.97
N GLU A 461 -6.41 -4.50 -20.05
CA GLU A 461 -7.86 -4.41 -19.75
C GLU A 461 -8.74 -5.55 -20.30
#